data_AF-A0A1Y3ANZ1-F1
#
_entry.id   AF-A0A1Y3ANZ1-F1
#
_cell.length_a   1.000
_cell.length_b   1.000
_cell.length_c   1.000
_cell.angle_alpha   90.00
_cell.angle_beta   90.00
_cell.angle_gamma   90.00
#
_symmetry.space_group_name_H-M   'P 1'
#
loop_
_entity.id
_entity.type
_entity.pdbx_description
1 polymer ?
#
loop_
_entity_poly.entity_id
_entity_poly.type
_entity_poly.pdbx_seq_one_letter_code
_entity_poly.pdbx_strand_id
1 'polypeptide(L)'
;MKSLIVLVFRYIHYVRGYLWQKDEFNSTCNQTKDKEDEDFHLQISFTYICWIYGLFIFLVLLQAAIMFSKEIVFFFNEHRNGWYSTGSFYLMKIFTELIPIIPVIFIYCYIVNIYEPILPGIYYWIVFYLIIGTLAAQAIGHLIAIITLGEFIALIISIPAIQTMALLVSNMVTPVKRLHYTYQFLANFLPTRFGVEALSLLQYGFNRCRRKQVQKLLYRLRMENDEHKHHSAFLMNTIIMLVFIVIFYRIIALLLLLIKTNRYENRRKRAQNIIIYHKNLKRSNVIIPGLQCHNELIIKKIQI
;
A
#
# COMPACT_ATOMS: atom_id res chain seq x y z
N MET A 1 9.96 -12.20 -23.61
CA MET A 1 9.09 -11.08 -23.18
C MET A 1 9.87 -9.78 -22.94
N LYS A 2 10.88 -9.74 -22.04
CA LYS A 2 11.70 -8.54 -21.80
C LYS A 2 12.38 -7.98 -23.05
N SER A 3 12.92 -8.83 -23.92
CA SER A 3 13.55 -8.39 -25.18
C SER A 3 12.56 -7.73 -26.17
N LEU A 4 11.30 -8.16 -26.18
CA LEU A 4 10.26 -7.61 -27.08
C LEU A 4 9.76 -6.24 -26.55
N ILE A 5 9.57 -6.13 -25.23
CA ILE A 5 9.23 -4.87 -24.56
C ILE A 5 10.38 -3.86 -24.74
N VAL A 6 11.62 -4.28 -24.53
CA VAL A 6 12.79 -3.40 -24.71
C VAL A 6 12.97 -2.96 -26.17
N LEU A 7 12.58 -3.79 -27.16
CA LEU A 7 12.63 -3.42 -28.58
C LEU A 7 11.57 -2.37 -28.95
N VAL A 8 10.33 -2.53 -28.48
CA VAL A 8 9.24 -1.57 -28.72
C VAL A 8 9.49 -0.24 -28.00
N PHE A 9 10.08 -0.28 -26.80
CA PHE A 9 10.33 0.92 -26.01
C PHE A 9 11.72 1.54 -26.21
N ARG A 10 12.62 0.94 -27.01
CA ARG A 10 14.00 1.42 -27.20
C ARG A 10 14.12 2.88 -27.63
N TYR A 11 13.16 3.38 -28.42
CA TYR A 11 13.09 4.78 -28.85
C TYR A 11 12.51 5.73 -27.79
N ILE A 12 11.60 5.23 -26.94
CA ILE A 12 10.85 6.04 -25.95
C ILE A 12 11.75 6.47 -24.77
N HIS A 13 12.77 5.68 -24.45
CA HIS A 13 13.59 5.87 -23.26
C HIS A 13 14.71 6.90 -23.37
N TYR A 14 15.16 7.20 -24.58
CA TYR A 14 16.30 8.10 -24.80
C TYR A 14 15.88 9.57 -24.87
N VAL A 15 14.57 9.85 -24.80
CA VAL A 15 14.04 11.21 -24.81
C VAL A 15 14.38 11.88 -23.49
N ARG A 16 15.28 12.85 -23.60
CA ARG A 16 15.84 13.57 -22.45
C ARG A 16 14.88 14.61 -21.90
N GLY A 17 14.05 15.25 -22.73
CA GLY A 17 12.92 16.08 -22.29
C GLY A 17 13.30 17.19 -21.30
N TYR A 18 14.36 17.94 -21.61
CA TYR A 18 14.84 19.04 -20.76
C TYR A 18 14.22 20.38 -21.17
N LEU A 19 13.90 21.20 -20.17
CA LEU A 19 13.51 22.59 -20.34
C LEU A 19 14.68 23.49 -19.92
N TRP A 20 15.01 24.44 -20.78
CA TRP A 20 15.76 25.63 -20.39
C TRP A 20 14.76 26.69 -19.93
N GLN A 21 14.92 27.17 -18.70
CA GLN A 21 14.01 28.13 -18.08
C GLN A 21 13.86 29.45 -18.87
N LYS A 22 14.82 29.77 -19.75
CA LYS A 22 14.80 30.96 -20.61
C LYS A 22 14.11 30.77 -21.96
N ASP A 23 13.97 29.54 -22.46
CA ASP A 23 13.53 29.28 -23.84
C ASP A 23 12.02 29.13 -23.97
N GLU A 24 11.29 28.83 -22.89
CA GLU A 24 9.83 28.65 -22.91
C GLU A 24 9.09 29.99 -23.17
N PHE A 25 9.63 31.11 -22.67
CA PHE A 25 9.06 32.44 -22.92
C PHE A 25 9.14 32.88 -24.40
N ASN A 26 10.06 32.32 -25.18
CA ASN A 26 10.34 32.75 -26.55
C ASN A 26 9.88 31.73 -27.62
N SER A 27 9.52 30.50 -27.24
CA SER A 27 9.29 29.39 -28.18
C SER A 27 7.86 28.85 -28.22
N THR A 28 6.92 29.41 -27.43
CA THR A 28 5.50 28.98 -27.42
C THR A 28 4.83 29.09 -28.79
N CYS A 29 5.35 29.94 -29.70
CA CYS A 29 4.80 30.15 -31.04
C CYS A 29 5.54 29.42 -32.17
N ASN A 30 6.67 28.75 -31.91
CA ASN A 30 7.47 28.07 -32.94
C ASN A 30 7.90 26.66 -32.49
N GLN A 31 6.91 25.80 -32.27
CA GLN A 31 7.16 24.38 -31.95
C GLN A 31 7.47 23.62 -33.25
N THR A 32 8.63 22.95 -33.26
CA THR A 32 9.02 22.05 -34.34
C THR A 32 8.39 20.67 -34.11
N LYS A 33 8.06 19.94 -35.19
CA LYS A 33 7.51 18.57 -35.10
C LYS A 33 8.32 17.65 -34.19
N ASP A 34 9.65 17.77 -34.23
CA ASP A 34 10.55 17.00 -33.35
C ASP A 34 10.28 17.21 -31.85
N LYS A 35 9.89 18.43 -31.43
CA LYS A 35 9.55 18.71 -30.02
C LYS A 35 8.21 18.11 -29.63
N GLU A 36 7.25 18.07 -30.56
CA GLU A 36 5.95 17.44 -30.34
C GLU A 36 6.12 15.92 -30.18
N ASP A 37 6.98 15.29 -30.99
CA ASP A 37 7.29 13.87 -30.91
C ASP A 37 8.02 13.52 -29.60
N GLU A 38 8.99 14.34 -29.17
CA GLU A 38 9.65 14.17 -27.86
C GLU A 38 8.65 14.24 -26.69
N ASP A 39 7.74 15.22 -26.71
CA ASP A 39 6.71 15.37 -25.68
C ASP A 39 5.76 14.18 -25.64
N PHE A 40 5.37 13.69 -26.81
CA PHE A 40 4.51 12.53 -26.94
C PHE A 40 5.17 11.27 -26.36
N HIS A 41 6.43 11.02 -26.70
CA HIS A 41 7.19 9.88 -26.16
C HIS A 41 7.36 9.98 -24.64
N LEU A 42 7.68 11.16 -24.11
CA LEU A 42 7.84 11.38 -22.67
C LEU A 42 6.52 11.19 -21.92
N GLN A 43 5.39 11.62 -22.50
CA GLN A 43 4.06 11.38 -21.93
C GLN A 43 3.70 9.90 -21.93
N ILE A 44 3.98 9.15 -23.01
CA ILE A 44 3.77 7.70 -23.06
C ILE A 44 4.61 7.00 -21.99
N SER A 45 5.88 7.38 -21.89
CA SER A 45 6.83 6.82 -20.94
C SER A 45 6.34 7.00 -19.50
N PHE A 46 5.92 8.22 -19.13
CA PHE A 46 5.30 8.51 -17.84
C PHE A 46 4.05 7.66 -17.62
N THR A 47 3.13 7.66 -18.59
CA THR A 47 1.87 6.93 -18.53
C THR A 47 2.10 5.43 -18.31
N TYR A 48 3.10 4.84 -18.96
CA TYR A 48 3.50 3.44 -18.77
C TYR A 48 3.88 3.13 -17.32
N ILE A 49 4.78 3.93 -16.72
CA ILE A 49 5.25 3.74 -15.33
C ILE A 49 4.07 3.79 -14.36
N CYS A 50 3.29 4.83 -14.54
CA CYS A 50 2.10 5.19 -13.81
C CYS A 50 1.05 4.07 -13.81
N TRP A 51 0.70 3.56 -15.00
CA TRP A 51 -0.25 2.46 -15.14
C TRP A 51 0.27 1.16 -14.55
N ILE A 52 1.53 0.83 -14.82
CA ILE A 52 2.09 -0.42 -14.36
C ILE A 52 2.16 -0.46 -12.84
N TYR A 53 2.62 0.61 -12.20
CA TYR A 53 2.59 0.75 -10.74
C TYR A 53 1.15 0.70 -10.20
N GLY A 54 0.24 1.46 -10.79
CA GLY A 54 -1.17 1.50 -10.39
C GLY A 54 -1.85 0.13 -10.45
N LEU A 55 -1.62 -0.63 -11.52
CA LEU A 55 -2.13 -1.99 -11.71
C LEU A 55 -1.56 -2.95 -10.67
N PHE A 56 -0.27 -2.87 -10.38
CA PHE A 56 0.36 -3.73 -9.40
C PHE A 56 -0.18 -3.49 -7.99
N ILE A 57 -0.27 -2.23 -7.57
CA ILE A 57 -0.86 -1.85 -6.28
C ILE A 57 -2.33 -2.26 -6.18
N PHE A 58 -3.09 -2.11 -7.26
CA PHE A 58 -4.48 -2.57 -7.33
C PHE A 58 -4.60 -4.09 -7.12
N LEU A 59 -3.76 -4.89 -7.79
CA LEU A 59 -3.77 -6.35 -7.64
C LEU A 59 -3.42 -6.79 -6.21
N VAL A 60 -2.43 -6.15 -5.58
CA VAL A 60 -2.06 -6.42 -4.19
C VAL A 60 -3.20 -6.06 -3.23
N LEU A 61 -3.83 -4.89 -3.42
CA LEU A 61 -4.96 -4.45 -2.60
C LEU A 61 -6.15 -5.42 -2.74
N LEU A 62 -6.47 -5.82 -3.98
CA LEU A 62 -7.53 -6.79 -4.28
C LEU A 62 -7.26 -8.15 -3.62
N GLN A 63 -6.04 -8.67 -3.78
CA GLN A 63 -5.63 -9.94 -3.18
C GLN A 63 -5.75 -9.88 -1.66
N ALA A 64 -5.21 -8.85 -1.01
CA ALA A 64 -5.24 -8.71 0.44
C ALA A 64 -6.67 -8.61 0.98
N ALA A 65 -7.54 -7.84 0.31
CA ALA A 65 -8.92 -7.69 0.73
C ALA A 65 -9.71 -9.01 0.62
N ILE A 66 -9.59 -9.73 -0.50
CA ILE A 66 -10.32 -11.00 -0.72
C ILE A 66 -9.81 -12.08 0.24
N MET A 67 -8.50 -12.23 0.40
CA MET A 67 -7.93 -13.24 1.29
C MET A 67 -8.32 -12.97 2.75
N PHE A 68 -8.25 -11.73 3.19
CA PHE A 68 -8.66 -11.34 4.53
C PHE A 68 -10.17 -11.55 4.76
N SER A 69 -11.00 -11.20 3.77
CA SER A 69 -12.45 -11.39 3.81
C SER A 69 -12.88 -12.84 4.00
N LYS A 70 -12.18 -13.80 3.39
CA LYS A 70 -12.52 -15.22 3.55
C LYS A 70 -12.14 -15.73 4.93
N GLU A 71 -11.00 -15.30 5.45
CA GLU A 71 -10.48 -15.76 6.72
C GLU A 71 -11.16 -15.10 7.93
N ILE A 72 -11.69 -13.89 7.79
CA ILE A 72 -12.32 -13.16 8.90
C ILE A 72 -13.49 -13.94 9.53
N VAL A 73 -14.20 -14.74 8.74
CA VAL A 73 -15.33 -15.56 9.19
C VAL A 73 -14.85 -16.68 10.12
N PHE A 74 -13.80 -17.41 9.73
CA PHE A 74 -13.19 -18.44 10.56
C PHE A 74 -12.56 -17.84 11.81
N PHE A 75 -11.87 -16.72 11.64
CA PHE A 75 -11.26 -15.97 12.73
C PHE A 75 -12.27 -15.62 13.84
N PHE A 76 -13.46 -15.10 13.51
CA PHE A 76 -14.45 -14.77 14.53
C PHE A 76 -14.89 -15.99 15.35
N ASN A 77 -15.00 -17.16 14.72
CA ASN A 77 -15.38 -18.39 15.40
C ASN A 77 -14.25 -18.89 16.33
N GLU A 78 -13.01 -18.92 15.83
CA GLU A 78 -11.84 -19.38 16.59
C GLU A 78 -11.49 -18.42 17.74
N HIS A 79 -11.58 -17.11 17.50
CA HIS A 79 -11.39 -16.09 18.52
C HIS A 79 -12.45 -16.20 19.63
N ARG A 80 -13.71 -16.48 19.28
CA ARG A 80 -14.78 -16.70 20.26
C ARG A 80 -14.51 -17.92 21.13
N ASN A 81 -13.92 -18.97 20.55
CA ASN A 81 -13.47 -20.17 21.27
C ASN A 81 -12.21 -19.92 22.12
N GLY A 82 -11.57 -18.76 22.00
CA GLY A 82 -10.43 -18.36 22.82
C GLY A 82 -9.11 -18.96 22.36
N TRP A 83 -9.01 -19.39 21.09
CA TRP A 83 -7.81 -20.05 20.58
C TRP A 83 -6.61 -19.11 20.46
N TYR A 84 -6.84 -17.85 20.08
CA TYR A 84 -5.80 -16.83 20.00
C TYR A 84 -6.37 -15.40 20.03
N SER A 85 -5.49 -14.43 20.30
CA SER A 85 -5.83 -13.02 20.36
C SER A 85 -5.99 -12.38 18.98
N THR A 86 -6.79 -11.32 18.88
CA THR A 86 -6.96 -10.53 17.65
C THR A 86 -5.64 -9.97 17.12
N GLY A 87 -4.75 -9.55 18.02
CA GLY A 87 -3.43 -9.04 17.63
C GLY A 87 -2.52 -10.13 17.06
N SER A 88 -2.51 -11.32 17.67
CA SER A 88 -1.74 -12.48 17.19
C SER A 88 -2.17 -12.89 15.78
N PHE A 89 -3.48 -12.95 15.53
CA PHE A 89 -4.04 -13.22 14.21
C PHE A 89 -3.59 -12.17 13.19
N TYR A 90 -3.79 -10.89 13.50
CA TYR A 90 -3.52 -9.81 12.57
C TYR A 90 -2.03 -9.72 12.21
N LEU A 91 -1.14 -9.86 13.20
CA LEU A 91 0.30 -9.87 12.94
C LEU A 91 0.73 -11.05 12.08
N MET A 92 0.25 -12.26 12.39
CA MET A 92 0.58 -13.45 11.58
C MET A 92 0.09 -13.28 10.14
N LYS A 93 -1.13 -12.76 9.96
CA LYS A 93 -1.74 -12.50 8.66
C LYS A 93 -0.88 -11.57 7.79
N ILE A 94 -0.28 -10.55 8.38
CA ILE A 94 0.64 -9.64 7.69
C ILE A 94 1.83 -10.43 7.12
N PHE A 95 2.50 -11.24 7.94
CA PHE A 95 3.68 -12.00 7.53
C PHE A 95 3.35 -13.07 6.49
N THR A 96 2.27 -13.83 6.68
CA THR A 96 1.88 -14.92 5.77
C THR A 96 1.56 -14.41 4.37
N GLU A 97 1.02 -13.21 4.24
CA GLU A 97 0.75 -12.60 2.93
C GLU A 97 2.00 -11.93 2.33
N LEU A 98 2.89 -11.39 3.15
CA LEU A 98 4.11 -10.72 2.66
C LEU A 98 5.10 -11.70 2.03
N ILE A 99 5.33 -12.86 2.67
CA ILE A 99 6.31 -13.86 2.23
C ILE A 99 6.15 -14.25 0.74
N PRO A 100 4.97 -14.66 0.25
CA PRO A 100 4.79 -15.03 -1.15
C PRO A 100 4.83 -13.83 -2.11
N ILE A 101 4.54 -12.62 -1.64
CA ILE A 101 4.54 -11.40 -2.48
C ILE A 101 5.98 -10.93 -2.77
N ILE A 102 6.93 -11.13 -1.86
CA ILE A 102 8.33 -10.73 -2.03
C ILE A 102 8.93 -11.22 -3.38
N PRO A 103 8.96 -12.53 -3.71
CA PRO A 103 9.53 -12.99 -4.98
C PRO A 103 8.79 -12.43 -6.20
N VAL A 104 7.47 -12.23 -6.10
CA VAL A 104 6.66 -11.61 -7.16
C VAL A 104 7.12 -10.18 -7.42
N ILE A 105 7.42 -9.40 -6.37
CA ILE A 105 7.96 -8.03 -6.51
C ILE A 105 9.30 -8.04 -7.26
N PHE A 106 10.22 -8.94 -6.92
CA PHE A 106 11.53 -9.03 -7.59
C PHE A 106 11.39 -9.33 -9.10
N ILE A 107 10.55 -10.30 -9.45
CA ILE A 107 10.27 -10.69 -10.84
C ILE A 107 9.57 -9.54 -11.58
N TYR A 108 8.56 -8.93 -10.96
CA TYR A 108 7.82 -7.82 -11.54
C TYR A 108 8.73 -6.61 -11.81
N CYS A 109 9.57 -6.21 -10.84
CA CYS A 109 10.57 -5.16 -11.03
C CYS A 109 11.52 -5.51 -12.17
N TYR A 110 11.94 -6.76 -12.29
CA TYR A 110 12.86 -7.18 -13.33
C TYR A 110 12.25 -7.05 -14.74
N ILE A 111 10.95 -7.32 -14.88
CA ILE A 111 10.22 -7.20 -16.14
C ILE A 111 9.97 -5.72 -16.49
N VAL A 112 9.53 -4.92 -15.51
CA VAL A 112 9.11 -3.53 -15.69
C VAL A 112 10.27 -2.56 -15.75
N ASN A 113 11.42 -2.90 -15.17
CA ASN A 113 12.59 -2.02 -15.16
C ASN A 113 13.24 -1.97 -16.55
N ILE A 114 12.75 -1.01 -17.31
CA ILE A 114 13.22 -0.65 -18.64
C ILE A 114 14.35 0.42 -18.54
N TYR A 115 14.57 1.03 -17.36
CA TYR A 115 15.49 2.17 -17.15
C TYR A 115 16.89 1.80 -16.63
N GLU A 116 17.14 0.55 -16.28
CA GLU A 116 18.46 0.07 -15.81
C GLU A 116 19.64 0.49 -16.71
N PRO A 117 19.53 0.48 -18.06
CA PRO A 117 20.63 0.92 -18.92
C PRO A 117 20.96 2.42 -18.80
N ILE A 118 20.04 3.23 -18.26
CA ILE A 118 20.18 4.68 -18.16
C ILE A 118 20.69 5.09 -16.78
N LEU A 119 20.17 4.48 -15.72
CA LEU A 119 20.61 4.69 -14.34
C LEU A 119 20.95 3.32 -13.72
N PRO A 120 22.22 2.89 -13.73
CA PRO A 120 22.60 1.61 -13.14
C PRO A 120 22.35 1.64 -11.62
N GLY A 121 21.75 0.58 -11.09
CA GLY A 121 21.44 0.46 -9.66
C GLY A 121 20.05 0.99 -9.25
N ILE A 122 19.23 1.49 -10.18
CA ILE A 122 17.85 1.92 -9.91
C ILE A 122 16.95 0.74 -9.49
N TYR A 123 17.26 -0.47 -9.94
CA TYR A 123 16.51 -1.68 -9.62
C TYR A 123 16.22 -1.86 -8.12
N TYR A 124 17.24 -1.78 -7.27
CA TYR A 124 17.09 -2.02 -5.84
C TYR A 124 16.22 -0.96 -5.15
N TRP A 125 16.30 0.29 -5.62
CA TRP A 125 15.45 1.37 -5.13
C TRP A 125 13.98 1.17 -5.51
N ILE A 126 13.72 0.71 -6.75
CA ILE A 126 12.37 0.38 -7.20
C ILE A 126 11.81 -0.79 -6.40
N VAL A 127 12.59 -1.85 -6.18
CA VAL A 127 12.19 -3.01 -5.36
C VAL A 127 11.84 -2.57 -3.94
N PHE A 128 12.72 -1.79 -3.31
CA PHE A 128 12.49 -1.26 -1.96
C PHE A 128 11.20 -0.45 -1.89
N TYR A 129 10.98 0.44 -2.85
CA TYR A 129 9.79 1.27 -2.88
C TYR A 129 8.50 0.46 -3.11
N LEU A 130 8.55 -0.53 -3.99
CA LEU A 130 7.42 -1.43 -4.20
C LEU A 130 7.11 -2.25 -2.95
N ILE A 131 8.09 -2.72 -2.19
CA ILE A 131 7.84 -3.44 -0.93
C ILE A 131 7.03 -2.56 0.04
N ILE A 132 7.45 -1.32 0.28
CA ILE A 132 6.69 -0.42 1.17
C ILE A 132 5.31 -0.11 0.58
N GLY A 133 5.22 0.09 -0.74
CA GLY A 133 3.95 0.27 -1.45
C GLY A 133 2.99 -0.90 -1.28
N THR A 134 3.48 -2.14 -1.37
CA THR A 134 2.68 -3.35 -1.15
C THR A 134 2.19 -3.46 0.29
N LEU A 135 3.03 -3.11 1.27
CA LEU A 135 2.62 -3.08 2.68
C LEU A 135 1.49 -2.08 2.93
N ALA A 136 1.53 -0.92 2.26
CA ALA A 136 0.48 0.10 2.34
C ALA A 136 -0.81 -0.38 1.67
N ALA A 137 -0.71 -0.93 0.45
CA ALA A 137 -1.83 -1.49 -0.29
C ALA A 137 -2.52 -2.64 0.47
N GLN A 138 -1.72 -3.52 1.08
CA GLN A 138 -2.20 -4.61 1.91
C GLN A 138 -2.93 -4.09 3.17
N ALA A 139 -2.40 -3.05 3.83
CA ALA A 139 -3.05 -2.43 4.99
C ALA A 139 -4.44 -1.87 4.64
N ILE A 140 -4.55 -1.17 3.51
CA ILE A 140 -5.82 -0.64 3.00
C ILE A 140 -6.77 -1.79 2.63
N GLY A 141 -6.27 -2.83 1.96
CA GLY A 141 -7.06 -4.01 1.62
C GLY A 141 -7.67 -4.70 2.84
N HIS A 142 -6.88 -4.86 3.92
CA HIS A 142 -7.38 -5.39 5.20
C HIS A 142 -8.43 -4.47 5.82
N LEU A 143 -8.21 -3.15 5.81
CA LEU A 143 -9.17 -2.18 6.32
C LEU A 143 -10.52 -2.30 5.60
N ILE A 144 -10.50 -2.34 4.27
CA ILE A 144 -11.71 -2.46 3.43
C ILE A 144 -12.43 -3.77 3.79
N ALA A 145 -11.71 -4.88 3.87
CA ALA A 145 -12.29 -6.19 4.23
C ALA A 145 -12.92 -6.22 5.62
N ILE A 146 -12.31 -5.53 6.59
CA ILE A 146 -12.88 -5.39 7.94
C ILE A 146 -14.15 -4.56 7.89
N ILE A 147 -14.16 -3.44 7.16
CA ILE A 147 -15.32 -2.55 7.04
C ILE A 147 -16.50 -3.30 6.43
N THR A 148 -16.28 -4.01 5.32
CA THR A 148 -17.31 -4.78 4.60
C THR A 148 -17.73 -6.06 5.31
N LEU A 149 -17.10 -6.44 6.43
CA LEU A 149 -17.37 -7.69 7.17
C LEU A 149 -17.24 -8.95 6.31
N GLY A 150 -16.49 -8.86 5.22
CA GLY A 150 -16.33 -9.93 4.27
C GLY A 150 -17.50 -10.13 3.30
N GLU A 151 -18.41 -9.16 3.17
CA GLU A 151 -19.41 -9.18 2.10
C GLU A 151 -18.74 -8.98 0.73
N PHE A 152 -18.86 -9.99 -0.11
CA PHE A 152 -18.19 -10.04 -1.41
C PHE A 152 -18.63 -8.92 -2.37
N ILE A 153 -19.93 -8.60 -2.41
CA ILE A 153 -20.47 -7.56 -3.29
C ILE A 153 -19.92 -6.18 -2.90
N ALA A 154 -19.92 -5.87 -1.60
CA ALA A 154 -19.39 -4.61 -1.09
C ALA A 154 -17.89 -4.48 -1.38
N LEU A 155 -17.13 -5.57 -1.32
CA LEU A 155 -15.70 -5.60 -1.68
C LEU A 155 -15.47 -5.30 -3.16
N ILE A 156 -16.21 -5.97 -4.06
CA ILE A 156 -16.06 -5.77 -5.51
C ILE A 156 -16.35 -4.33 -5.92
N ILE A 157 -17.31 -3.68 -5.27
CA ILE A 157 -17.66 -2.29 -5.60
C ILE A 157 -16.66 -1.30 -4.99
N SER A 158 -16.28 -1.49 -3.73
CA SER A 158 -15.44 -0.55 -2.99
C SER A 158 -13.98 -0.50 -3.50
N ILE A 159 -13.39 -1.64 -3.86
CA ILE A 159 -11.98 -1.72 -4.26
C ILE A 159 -11.68 -0.90 -5.53
N PRO A 160 -12.40 -1.09 -6.66
CA PRO A 160 -12.20 -0.27 -7.85
C PRO A 160 -12.53 1.20 -7.61
N ALA A 161 -13.56 1.51 -6.81
CA ALA A 161 -13.93 2.90 -6.50
C ALA A 161 -12.82 3.63 -5.72
N ILE A 162 -12.23 2.96 -4.72
CA ILE A 162 -11.11 3.53 -3.97
C ILE A 162 -9.89 3.67 -4.87
N GLN A 163 -9.62 2.68 -5.73
CA GLN A 163 -8.48 2.73 -6.64
C GLN A 163 -8.61 3.84 -7.68
N THR A 164 -9.79 4.02 -8.30
CA THR A 164 -10.01 5.09 -9.28
C THR A 164 -9.85 6.46 -8.64
N MET A 165 -10.39 6.66 -7.43
CA MET A 165 -10.15 7.88 -6.65
C MET A 165 -8.67 8.06 -6.33
N ALA A 166 -7.99 6.99 -5.93
CA ALA A 166 -6.56 7.02 -5.64
C ALA A 166 -5.72 7.41 -6.86
N LEU A 167 -6.11 6.98 -8.06
CA LEU A 167 -5.44 7.34 -9.32
C LEU A 167 -5.69 8.80 -9.69
N LEU A 168 -6.93 9.29 -9.57
CA LEU A 168 -7.30 10.67 -9.88
C LEU A 168 -6.52 11.69 -9.03
N VAL A 169 -6.20 11.36 -7.78
CA VAL A 169 -5.52 12.25 -6.83
C VAL A 169 -4.01 11.91 -6.66
N SER A 170 -3.39 11.18 -7.60
CA SER A 170 -2.00 10.71 -7.49
C SER A 170 -0.99 11.37 -8.44
N ASN A 171 -1.25 12.59 -8.92
CA ASN A 171 -0.45 13.28 -9.96
C ASN A 171 -0.45 12.60 -11.34
N MET A 172 -1.22 11.53 -11.52
CA MET A 172 -1.34 10.79 -12.79
C MET A 172 -2.05 11.61 -13.87
N VAL A 173 -3.21 12.18 -13.51
CA VAL A 173 -4.09 12.93 -14.41
C VAL A 173 -3.91 14.43 -14.20
N THR A 174 -4.03 14.86 -12.95
CA THR A 174 -3.91 16.26 -12.54
C THR A 174 -2.84 16.41 -11.46
N PRO A 175 -1.96 17.44 -11.57
CA PRO A 175 -1.02 17.74 -10.49
C PRO A 175 -1.80 18.06 -9.21
N VAL A 176 -1.48 17.37 -8.11
CA VAL A 176 -2.14 17.50 -6.80
C VAL A 176 -2.08 18.95 -6.33
N LYS A 177 -0.97 19.65 -6.55
CA LYS A 177 -0.81 21.08 -6.21
C LYS A 177 -1.78 22.02 -6.94
N ARG A 178 -2.49 21.57 -7.98
CA ARG A 178 -3.53 22.33 -8.70
C ARG A 178 -4.95 21.98 -8.23
N LEU A 179 -5.12 20.89 -7.49
CA LEU A 179 -6.42 20.51 -6.96
C LEU A 179 -6.84 21.43 -5.81
N HIS A 180 -8.13 21.43 -5.50
CA HIS A 180 -8.65 22.13 -4.33
C HIS A 180 -8.02 21.59 -3.03
N TYR A 181 -7.93 22.42 -1.99
CA TYR A 181 -7.24 22.09 -0.73
C TYR A 181 -7.76 20.80 -0.07
N THR A 182 -9.04 20.49 -0.21
CA THR A 182 -9.66 19.25 0.30
C THR A 182 -9.05 18.02 -0.35
N TYR A 183 -8.92 18.01 -1.67
CA TYR A 183 -8.31 16.91 -2.40
C TYR A 183 -6.82 16.81 -2.14
N GLN A 184 -6.12 17.95 -1.98
CA GLN A 184 -4.71 17.95 -1.58
C GLN A 184 -4.50 17.27 -0.21
N PHE A 185 -5.39 17.55 0.74
CA PHE A 185 -5.37 16.91 2.05
C PHE A 185 -5.64 15.40 1.96
N LEU A 186 -6.69 14.99 1.22
CA LEU A 186 -7.01 13.58 1.01
C LEU A 186 -5.87 12.82 0.31
N ALA A 187 -5.17 13.48 -0.60
CA ALA A 187 -4.02 12.93 -1.31
C ALA A 187 -2.89 12.49 -0.37
N ASN A 188 -2.75 13.11 0.81
CA ASN A 188 -1.72 12.75 1.79
C ASN A 188 -1.97 11.39 2.46
N PHE A 189 -3.17 10.84 2.35
CA PHE A 189 -3.50 9.52 2.89
C PHE A 189 -3.43 8.40 1.83
N LEU A 190 -3.20 8.75 0.57
CA LEU A 190 -3.21 7.80 -0.54
C LEU A 190 -1.77 7.35 -0.89
N PRO A 191 -1.45 6.04 -0.76
CA PRO A 191 -0.11 5.54 -1.08
C PRO A 191 0.21 5.60 -2.58
N THR A 192 -0.81 5.64 -3.44
CA THR A 192 -0.65 5.77 -4.90
C THR A 192 0.05 7.06 -5.27
N ARG A 193 -0.28 8.19 -4.62
CA ARG A 193 0.36 9.50 -4.85
C ARG A 193 1.87 9.43 -4.65
N PHE A 194 2.29 9.04 -3.45
CA PHE A 194 3.70 8.97 -3.09
C PHE A 194 4.43 7.92 -3.92
N GLY A 195 3.73 6.83 -4.28
CA GLY A 195 4.12 5.88 -5.33
C GLY A 195 4.57 6.51 -6.63
N VAL A 196 3.65 7.24 -7.25
CA VAL A 196 3.85 7.89 -8.55
C VAL A 196 4.92 8.98 -8.45
N GLU A 197 4.90 9.80 -7.39
CA GLU A 197 5.90 10.85 -7.16
C GLU A 197 7.32 10.26 -7.05
N ALA A 198 7.52 9.21 -6.24
CA ALA A 198 8.83 8.61 -6.04
C ALA A 198 9.35 7.84 -7.25
N LEU A 199 8.49 7.07 -7.94
CA LEU A 199 8.89 6.37 -9.17
C LEU A 199 9.25 7.35 -10.27
N SER A 200 8.48 8.44 -10.41
CA SER A 200 8.79 9.51 -11.35
C SER A 200 10.12 10.18 -11.00
N LEU A 201 10.39 10.42 -9.72
CA LEU A 201 11.65 11.02 -9.28
C LEU A 201 12.84 10.07 -9.45
N LEU A 202 12.69 8.78 -9.18
CA LEU A 202 13.75 7.79 -9.38
C LEU A 202 14.13 7.68 -10.86
N GLN A 203 13.14 7.71 -11.76
CA GLN A 203 13.38 7.50 -13.18
C GLN A 203 13.77 8.77 -13.92
N TYR A 204 13.17 9.91 -13.58
CA TYR A 204 13.40 11.18 -14.29
C TYR A 204 14.24 12.19 -13.51
N GLY A 205 14.53 11.93 -12.23
CA GLY A 205 15.38 12.76 -11.39
C GLY A 205 16.87 12.39 -11.46
N PHE A 206 17.61 12.81 -10.42
CA PHE A 206 19.02 12.48 -10.15
C PHE A 206 20.00 12.62 -11.34
N ASN A 207 20.64 13.79 -11.48
CA ASN A 207 21.72 14.08 -12.43
C ASN A 207 21.39 13.89 -13.92
N ARG A 208 20.11 13.71 -14.30
CA ARG A 208 19.73 13.68 -15.71
C ARG A 208 19.87 15.04 -16.39
N CYS A 209 19.58 16.15 -15.70
CA CYS A 209 19.68 17.49 -16.26
C CYS A 209 21.03 18.15 -15.93
N ARG A 210 21.55 19.00 -16.82
CA ARG A 210 22.71 19.86 -16.51
C ARG A 210 22.28 21.02 -15.59
N ARG A 211 23.24 21.73 -14.99
CA ARG A 211 22.98 22.94 -14.20
C ARG A 211 22.12 23.92 -15.02
N LYS A 212 21.00 24.40 -14.45
CA LYS A 212 19.99 25.30 -15.07
C LYS A 212 19.02 24.66 -16.08
N GLN A 213 18.98 23.33 -16.16
CA GLN A 213 17.94 22.60 -16.92
C GLN A 213 17.01 21.88 -15.95
N VAL A 214 15.71 21.93 -16.23
CA VAL A 214 14.68 21.22 -15.45
C VAL A 214 14.07 20.13 -16.32
N GLN A 215 13.75 18.97 -15.75
CA GLN A 215 13.03 17.93 -16.47
C GLN A 215 11.58 18.39 -16.72
N LYS A 216 11.13 18.38 -17.98
CA LYS A 216 9.78 18.81 -18.38
C LYS A 216 8.66 18.10 -17.61
N LEU A 217 8.83 16.81 -17.36
CA LEU A 217 7.86 16.02 -16.59
C LEU A 217 7.77 16.48 -15.13
N LEU A 218 8.91 16.58 -14.44
CA LEU A 218 8.96 16.98 -13.03
C LEU A 218 8.42 18.41 -12.85
N TYR A 219 8.68 19.28 -13.83
CA TYR A 219 8.10 20.62 -13.90
C TYR A 219 6.57 20.58 -14.03
N ARG A 220 6.03 19.79 -14.97
CA ARG A 220 4.58 19.61 -15.17
C ARG A 220 3.88 19.09 -13.91
N LEU A 221 4.53 18.20 -13.19
CA LEU A 221 4.05 17.64 -11.92
C LEU A 221 4.27 18.59 -10.72
N ARG A 222 4.87 19.77 -10.95
CA ARG A 222 5.25 20.77 -9.94
C ARG A 222 6.11 20.18 -8.82
N MET A 223 6.99 19.26 -9.14
CA MET A 223 8.00 18.69 -8.23
C MET A 223 9.32 19.48 -8.29
N GLU A 224 9.25 20.76 -8.62
CA GLU A 224 10.41 21.60 -8.90
C GLU A 224 11.06 22.09 -7.61
N ASN A 225 12.38 21.88 -7.51
CA ASN A 225 13.31 22.68 -6.73
C ASN A 225 14.72 22.37 -7.26
N ASP A 226 15.40 23.41 -7.76
CA ASP A 226 16.63 23.37 -8.58
C ASP A 226 17.88 22.75 -7.91
N GLU A 227 17.77 22.24 -6.69
CA GLU A 227 18.89 21.65 -5.98
C GLU A 227 18.81 20.12 -6.03
N HIS A 228 19.85 19.48 -6.57
CA HIS A 228 20.00 18.01 -6.50
C HIS A 228 19.91 17.47 -5.06
N LYS A 229 20.26 18.28 -4.05
CA LYS A 229 20.06 17.97 -2.62
C LYS A 229 18.58 17.87 -2.23
N HIS A 230 17.71 18.61 -2.90
CA HIS A 230 16.28 18.60 -2.67
C HIS A 230 15.62 17.33 -3.21
N HIS A 231 16.10 16.75 -4.32
CA HIS A 231 15.58 15.47 -4.83
C HIS A 231 15.76 14.33 -3.83
N SER A 232 16.95 14.20 -3.22
CA SER A 232 17.17 13.19 -2.17
C SER A 232 16.29 13.43 -0.94
N ALA A 233 16.16 14.68 -0.49
CA ALA A 233 15.31 15.01 0.65
C ALA A 233 13.83 14.75 0.36
N PHE A 234 13.36 15.08 -0.84
CA PHE A 234 12.00 14.84 -1.28
C PHE A 234 11.71 13.34 -1.37
N LEU A 235 12.63 12.55 -1.93
CA LEU A 235 12.52 11.10 -1.97
C LEU A 235 12.40 10.52 -0.54
N MET A 236 13.23 10.98 0.39
CA MET A 236 13.14 10.58 1.79
C MET A 236 11.80 10.96 2.42
N ASN A 237 11.27 12.15 2.14
CA ASN A 237 9.95 12.57 2.60
C ASN A 237 8.83 11.66 2.07
N THR A 238 8.91 11.23 0.80
CA THR A 238 7.93 10.29 0.24
C THR A 238 7.98 8.93 0.95
N ILE A 239 9.17 8.43 1.28
CA ILE A 239 9.34 7.19 2.04
C ILE A 239 8.75 7.33 3.45
N ILE A 240 9.07 8.43 4.15
CA ILE A 240 8.57 8.71 5.50
C ILE A 240 7.03 8.74 5.50
N MET A 241 6.43 9.44 4.53
CA MET A 241 4.97 9.49 4.39
C MET A 241 4.38 8.12 4.07
N LEU A 242 5.02 7.30 3.23
CA LEU A 242 4.54 5.94 2.97
C LEU A 242 4.57 5.06 4.22
N VAL A 243 5.66 5.11 4.98
CA VAL A 243 5.79 4.38 6.25
C VAL A 243 4.74 4.84 7.25
N PHE A 244 4.51 6.15 7.35
CA PHE A 244 3.42 6.71 8.16
C PHE A 244 2.06 6.16 7.74
N ILE A 245 1.74 6.15 6.44
CA ILE A 245 0.49 5.59 5.90
C ILE A 245 0.34 4.11 6.24
N VAL A 246 1.41 3.33 6.12
CA VAL A 246 1.41 1.90 6.51
C VAL A 246 1.01 1.78 7.99
N ILE A 247 1.72 2.46 8.88
CA ILE A 247 1.47 2.40 10.32
C ILE A 247 0.05 2.86 10.65
N PHE A 248 -0.38 3.98 10.07
CA PHE A 248 -1.70 4.57 10.26
C PHE A 248 -2.82 3.58 9.90
N TYR A 249 -2.80 3.02 8.69
CA TYR A 249 -3.84 2.08 8.26
C TYR A 249 -3.79 0.76 9.02
N ARG A 250 -2.61 0.29 9.44
CA ARG A 250 -2.49 -0.91 10.30
C ARG A 250 -3.10 -0.70 11.67
N ILE A 251 -2.85 0.45 12.30
CA ILE A 251 -3.43 0.79 13.59
C ILE A 251 -4.95 0.88 13.47
N ILE A 252 -5.47 1.57 12.45
CA ILE A 252 -6.91 1.69 12.25
C ILE A 252 -7.55 0.33 11.99
N ALA A 253 -6.96 -0.50 11.11
CA ALA A 253 -7.46 -1.83 10.83
C ALA A 253 -7.49 -2.69 12.10
N LEU A 254 -6.40 -2.70 12.88
CA LEU A 254 -6.34 -3.44 14.14
C LEU A 254 -7.36 -2.94 15.16
N LEU A 255 -7.51 -1.62 15.32
CA LEU A 255 -8.49 -1.01 16.22
C LEU A 255 -9.92 -1.39 15.82
N LEU A 256 -10.26 -1.29 14.53
CA LEU A 256 -11.59 -1.68 14.05
C LEU A 256 -11.83 -3.19 14.25
N LEU A 257 -10.82 -4.03 14.01
CA LEU A 257 -10.93 -5.47 14.26
C LEU A 257 -11.13 -5.77 15.75
N LEU A 258 -10.41 -5.07 16.64
CA LEU A 258 -10.59 -5.18 18.09
C LEU A 258 -11.99 -4.73 18.53
N ILE A 259 -12.49 -3.61 18.03
CA ILE A 259 -13.84 -3.12 18.34
C ILE A 259 -14.91 -4.14 17.89
N LYS A 260 -14.75 -4.74 16.71
CA LYS A 260 -15.69 -5.73 16.16
C LYS A 260 -15.64 -7.07 16.90
N THR A 261 -14.45 -7.57 17.20
CA THR A 261 -14.27 -8.85 17.92
C THR A 261 -14.70 -8.75 19.38
N ASN A 262 -14.45 -7.60 20.01
CA ASN A 262 -14.48 -7.46 21.45
C ASN A 262 -15.67 -6.64 21.97
N ARG A 263 -16.85 -6.81 21.38
CA ARG A 263 -18.07 -6.13 21.84
C ARG A 263 -18.31 -6.41 23.32
N TYR A 264 -18.28 -5.36 24.13
CA TYR A 264 -18.38 -5.42 25.59
C TYR A 264 -19.65 -6.16 26.08
N GLU A 265 -20.74 -6.02 25.34
CA GLU A 265 -22.01 -6.69 25.61
C GLU A 265 -21.90 -8.22 25.54
N ASN A 266 -21.10 -8.74 24.59
CA ASN A 266 -20.84 -10.18 24.46
C ASN A 266 -19.99 -10.72 25.62
N ARG A 267 -19.08 -9.91 26.18
CA ARG A 267 -18.31 -10.31 27.37
C ARG A 267 -19.21 -10.43 28.60
N ARG A 268 -20.08 -9.45 28.84
CA ARG A 268 -21.02 -9.49 29.99
C ARG A 268 -21.99 -10.67 29.87
N LYS A 269 -22.62 -10.86 28.70
CA LYS A 269 -23.52 -12.01 28.46
C LYS A 269 -22.79 -13.35 28.61
N ARG A 270 -21.55 -13.46 28.09
CA ARG A 270 -20.74 -14.68 28.28
C ARG A 270 -20.40 -14.93 29.74
N ALA A 271 -19.94 -13.91 30.48
CA ALA A 271 -19.63 -14.02 31.90
C ALA A 271 -20.87 -14.43 32.72
N GLN A 272 -22.03 -13.82 32.44
CA GLN A 272 -23.31 -14.19 33.05
C GLN A 272 -23.68 -15.65 32.74
N ASN A 273 -23.59 -16.08 31.47
CA ASN A 273 -23.89 -17.45 31.08
C ASN A 273 -22.94 -18.47 31.75
N ILE A 274 -21.65 -18.15 31.87
CA ILE A 274 -20.67 -18.99 32.58
C ILE A 274 -21.01 -19.06 34.07
N ILE A 275 -21.38 -17.94 34.71
CA ILE A 275 -21.80 -17.92 36.12
C ILE A 275 -23.07 -18.74 36.32
N ILE A 276 -24.07 -18.60 35.44
CA ILE A 276 -25.32 -19.37 35.49
C ILE A 276 -25.02 -20.86 35.29
N TYR A 277 -24.18 -21.20 34.31
CA TYR A 277 -23.76 -22.57 34.05
C TYR A 277 -23.03 -23.19 35.25
N HIS A 278 -22.08 -22.47 35.87
CA HIS A 278 -21.39 -22.93 37.08
C HIS A 278 -22.32 -23.08 38.29
N LYS A 279 -23.33 -22.20 38.44
CA LYS A 279 -24.35 -22.35 39.49
C LYS A 279 -25.26 -23.56 39.28
N ASN A 280 -25.56 -23.88 38.02
CA ASN A 280 -26.43 -25.00 37.64
C ASN A 280 -25.67 -26.31 37.41
N LEU A 281 -24.34 -26.28 37.54
CA LEU A 281 -23.45 -27.43 37.36
C LEU A 281 -23.65 -28.38 38.55
N LYS A 282 -24.53 -29.38 38.37
CA LYS A 282 -24.61 -30.51 39.29
C LYS A 282 -23.26 -31.22 39.30
N ARG A 283 -22.77 -31.65 40.47
CA ARG A 283 -21.58 -32.52 40.55
C ARG A 283 -21.80 -33.71 39.62
N SER A 284 -20.99 -33.76 38.57
CA SER A 284 -20.93 -34.92 37.70
C SER A 284 -20.31 -36.05 38.50
N ASN A 285 -21.07 -37.11 38.76
CA ASN A 285 -20.54 -38.38 39.29
C ASN A 285 -19.86 -39.21 38.19
N VAL A 286 -19.63 -38.63 37.00
CA VAL A 286 -18.97 -39.32 35.90
C VAL A 286 -17.48 -39.37 36.20
N ILE A 287 -17.05 -40.55 36.63
CA ILE A 287 -15.65 -40.95 36.72
C ILE A 287 -15.12 -41.01 35.28
N ILE A 288 -14.32 -40.04 34.86
CA ILE A 288 -13.60 -40.07 33.59
C ILE A 288 -12.28 -40.81 33.83
N PRO A 289 -12.13 -42.06 33.38
CA PRO A 289 -10.89 -42.80 33.57
C PRO A 289 -9.77 -42.10 32.79
N GLY A 290 -8.66 -41.78 33.47
CA GLY A 290 -7.46 -41.19 32.85
C GLY A 290 -7.18 -39.71 33.18
N LEU A 291 -8.10 -38.98 33.83
CA LEU A 291 -7.87 -37.60 34.33
C LEU A 291 -7.60 -37.52 35.84
N GLN A 292 -7.49 -38.66 36.53
CA GLN A 292 -7.02 -38.73 37.91
C GLN A 292 -5.50 -38.58 37.98
N CYS A 293 -5.02 -37.35 37.80
CA CYS A 293 -3.91 -36.88 38.62
C CYS A 293 -4.49 -35.84 39.56
N HIS A 294 -4.76 -36.29 40.78
CA HIS A 294 -5.07 -35.44 41.93
C HIS A 294 -4.06 -34.30 42.01
N ASN A 295 -4.46 -33.10 41.60
CA ASN A 295 -3.98 -31.86 42.17
C ASN A 295 -5.22 -30.99 42.33
N GLU A 296 -5.80 -31.03 43.53
CA GLU A 296 -6.76 -30.03 43.96
C GLU A 296 -6.05 -28.68 43.87
N LEU A 297 -6.46 -27.83 42.92
CA LEU A 297 -6.03 -26.44 42.86
C LEU A 297 -6.63 -25.69 44.05
N ILE A 298 -5.95 -25.80 45.21
CA ILE A 298 -6.23 -24.98 46.39
C ILE A 298 -5.66 -23.59 46.09
N ILE A 299 -6.52 -22.69 45.59
CA ILE A 299 -6.19 -21.27 45.53
C ILE A 299 -6.20 -20.74 46.95
N LYS A 300 -5.04 -20.74 47.62
CA LYS A 300 -4.85 -20.00 48.87
C LYS A 300 -4.99 -18.51 48.56
N LYS A 301 -6.03 -17.87 49.11
CA LYS A 301 -6.09 -16.41 49.21
C LYS A 301 -4.93 -15.94 50.08
N ILE A 302 -4.01 -15.20 49.48
CA ILE A 302 -3.00 -14.45 50.22
C ILE A 302 -3.73 -13.20 50.76
N GLN A 303 -3.82 -13.08 52.08
CA GLN A 303 -4.16 -11.82 52.72
C GLN A 303 -2.89 -10.96 52.73
N ILE A 304 -2.97 -9.80 52.09
CA ILE A 304 -2.14 -8.62 52.39
C ILE A 304 -3.14 -7.51 52.67
#